data_AF-A0A353XTG2-F1
#
_entry.id   AF-A0A353XTG2-F1
#
_cell.length_a   1.000
_cell.length_b   1.000
_cell.length_c   1.000
_cell.angle_alpha   90.00
_cell.angle_beta   90.00
_cell.angle_gamma   90.00
#
_symmetry.space_group_name_H-M   'P 1'
#
loop_
_entity.id
_entity.type
_entity.pdbx_description
1 polymer ?
#
loop_
_entity_poly.entity_id
_entity_poly.type
_entity_poly.pdbx_seq_one_letter_code
_entity_poly.pdbx_strand_id
1 'polypeptide(L)'
;MKVMRLLSSLKHDESERGIFHLGRALVKRGHTSIIVSSADKEHELVKRLERDGNIYHQLSLEKKSWMALRQIWPLRQLIEKYQPDIIHLHSRTPAWILHWALKGAKVKHKPKLVSTMYGFYPLNNYSRALLNVDCTITVSDSVSEYLLQGIKEVKKQPRSIIRIYRGVDTRNFPYRYNPSVYWIHRTFAEYPELEHKKWLLFPTVIGQEYGQE
;
A
#
# COMPACT_ATOMS: atom_id res chain seq x y z
N MET A 1 -16.20 1.52 -12.65
CA MET A 1 -16.27 1.11 -11.23
C MET A 1 -15.67 2.19 -10.35
N LYS A 2 -16.05 2.22 -9.08
CA LYS A 2 -15.51 3.08 -8.03
C LYS A 2 -14.67 2.25 -7.08
N VAL A 3 -13.38 2.54 -6.99
CA VAL A 3 -12.42 1.82 -6.16
C VAL A 3 -11.91 2.75 -5.07
N MET A 4 -12.19 2.43 -3.81
CA MET A 4 -11.72 3.18 -2.65
C MET A 4 -10.56 2.44 -1.99
N ARG A 5 -9.43 3.11 -1.81
CA ARG A 5 -8.23 2.55 -1.16
C ARG A 5 -7.99 3.19 0.19
N LEU A 6 -7.71 2.36 1.18
CA LEU A 6 -7.53 2.76 2.57
C LEU A 6 -6.10 2.48 3.03
N LEU A 7 -5.43 3.54 3.48
CA LEU A 7 -4.02 3.56 3.83
C LEU A 7 -3.82 4.18 5.20
N SER A 8 -2.82 3.70 5.95
CA SER A 8 -2.45 4.37 7.21
C SER A 8 -1.57 5.60 6.99
N SER A 9 -0.78 5.62 5.91
CA SER A 9 0.19 6.68 5.59
C SER A 9 0.33 6.83 4.08
N LEU A 10 0.84 7.99 3.66
CA LEU A 10 1.41 8.22 2.33
C LEU A 10 2.89 8.69 2.49
N LYS A 11 3.81 7.82 2.92
CA LYS A 11 5.26 8.02 3.01
C LYS A 11 6.00 7.29 1.87
N HIS A 12 7.24 7.66 1.58
CA HIS A 12 8.05 7.09 0.47
C HIS A 12 8.38 5.57 0.56
N ASP A 13 7.66 4.81 1.38
CA ASP A 13 7.74 3.35 1.44
C ASP A 13 7.38 2.72 0.08
N GLU A 14 8.13 1.71 -0.30
CA GLU A 14 7.89 0.92 -1.51
C GLU A 14 6.48 0.33 -1.54
N SER A 15 5.90 0.03 -0.36
CA SER A 15 4.50 -0.42 -0.23
C SER A 15 3.50 0.53 -0.93
N GLU A 16 3.80 1.83 -0.90
CA GLU A 16 2.89 2.89 -1.31
C GLU A 16 3.12 3.39 -2.74
N ARG A 17 4.32 3.16 -3.33
CA ARG A 17 4.58 3.46 -4.76
C ARG A 17 3.61 2.76 -5.70
N GLY A 18 3.18 1.54 -5.37
CA GLY A 18 2.20 0.78 -6.17
C GLY A 18 0.83 1.47 -6.29
N ILE A 19 0.49 2.35 -5.34
CA ILE A 19 -0.80 3.03 -5.28
C ILE A 19 -0.92 4.09 -6.38
N PHE A 20 0.18 4.78 -6.69
CA PHE A 20 0.24 5.74 -7.79
C PHE A 20 -0.02 5.04 -9.11
N HIS A 21 0.71 3.95 -9.38
CA HIS A 21 0.58 3.20 -10.63
C HIS A 21 -0.82 2.60 -10.79
N LEU A 22 -1.35 1.96 -9.74
CA LEU A 22 -2.68 1.39 -9.78
C LEU A 22 -3.76 2.48 -9.92
N GLY A 23 -3.63 3.59 -9.19
CA GLY A 23 -4.58 4.70 -9.23
C GLY A 23 -4.66 5.33 -10.61
N ARG A 24 -3.50 5.68 -11.17
CA ARG A 24 -3.40 6.20 -12.53
C ARG A 24 -3.95 5.21 -13.56
N ALA A 25 -3.69 3.92 -13.41
CA ALA A 25 -4.20 2.89 -14.32
C ALA A 25 -5.73 2.72 -14.23
N LEU A 26 -6.32 2.87 -13.04
CA LEU A 26 -7.78 2.88 -12.86
C LEU A 26 -8.41 4.11 -13.52
N VAL A 27 -7.87 5.30 -13.25
CA VAL A 27 -8.34 6.56 -13.84
C VAL A 27 -8.27 6.51 -15.37
N LYS A 28 -7.13 6.06 -15.92
CA LYS A 28 -6.94 5.91 -17.38
C LYS A 28 -7.96 4.96 -18.03
N ARG A 29 -8.47 3.98 -17.28
CA ARG A 29 -9.52 3.05 -17.74
C ARG A 29 -10.94 3.58 -17.48
N GLY A 30 -11.10 4.85 -17.11
CA GLY A 30 -12.40 5.46 -16.83
C GLY A 30 -13.04 5.02 -15.51
N HIS A 31 -12.24 4.50 -14.57
CA HIS A 31 -12.73 4.15 -13.23
C HIS A 31 -12.49 5.30 -12.25
N THR A 32 -13.38 5.46 -11.27
CA THR A 32 -13.18 6.43 -10.19
C THR A 32 -12.26 5.83 -9.15
N SER A 33 -11.11 6.47 -8.94
CA SER A 33 -10.12 6.06 -7.95
C SER A 33 -10.16 7.01 -6.75
N ILE A 34 -10.52 6.49 -5.57
CA ILE A 34 -10.61 7.24 -4.32
C ILE A 34 -9.51 6.73 -3.39
N ILE A 35 -8.73 7.63 -2.81
CA ILE A 35 -7.66 7.31 -1.88
C ILE A 35 -7.93 8.01 -0.56
N VAL A 36 -7.88 7.25 0.53
CA VAL A 36 -8.06 7.76 1.88
C VAL A 36 -6.83 7.41 2.72
N SER A 37 -6.15 8.42 3.25
CA SER A 37 -4.93 8.23 4.05
C SER A 37 -4.74 9.35 5.08
N SER A 38 -3.76 9.17 5.98
CA SER A 38 -3.40 10.18 6.99
C SER A 38 -2.45 11.26 6.49
N ALA A 39 -1.93 11.15 5.27
CA ALA A 39 -1.00 12.15 4.75
C ALA A 39 -1.67 13.50 4.58
N ASP A 40 -0.90 14.56 4.84
CA ASP A 40 -1.37 15.92 4.70
C ASP A 40 -1.77 16.22 3.25
N LYS A 41 -2.86 16.96 3.05
CA LYS A 41 -3.32 17.35 1.70
C LYS A 41 -2.27 18.17 0.94
N GLU A 42 -1.47 18.96 1.64
CA GLU A 42 -0.44 19.79 1.04
C GLU A 42 0.82 19.00 0.66
N HIS A 43 0.91 17.73 1.10
CA HIS A 43 2.04 16.86 0.80
C HIS A 43 2.15 16.61 -0.71
N GLU A 44 3.37 16.68 -1.25
CA GLU A 44 3.63 16.58 -2.70
C GLU A 44 3.07 15.28 -3.31
N LEU A 45 3.22 14.17 -2.59
CA LEU A 45 2.65 12.87 -2.96
C LEU A 45 1.12 12.90 -3.12
N VAL A 46 0.40 13.65 -2.28
CA VAL A 46 -1.06 13.81 -2.41
C VAL A 46 -1.39 14.64 -3.64
N LYS A 47 -0.71 15.78 -3.82
CA LYS A 47 -0.86 16.62 -5.01
C LYS A 47 -0.62 15.82 -6.30
N ARG A 48 0.36 14.92 -6.31
CA ARG A 48 0.61 14.02 -7.44
C ARG A 48 -0.56 13.07 -7.68
N LEU A 49 -1.13 12.45 -6.64
CA LEU A 49 -2.31 11.59 -6.79
C LEU A 49 -3.49 12.33 -7.40
N GLU A 50 -3.75 13.56 -6.96
CA GLU A 50 -4.84 14.40 -7.48
C GLU A 50 -4.58 14.81 -8.93
N ARG A 51 -3.34 15.17 -9.30
CA ARG A 51 -2.94 15.43 -10.69
C ARG A 51 -3.12 14.21 -11.59
N ASP A 52 -2.89 13.00 -11.06
CA ASP A 52 -3.16 11.73 -11.75
C ASP A 52 -4.67 11.40 -11.84
N GLY A 53 -5.55 12.30 -11.38
CA GLY A 53 -7.01 12.19 -11.43
C GLY A 53 -7.64 11.36 -10.30
N ASN A 54 -6.88 11.06 -9.24
CA ASN A 54 -7.42 10.38 -8.07
C ASN A 54 -8.14 11.38 -7.17
N ILE A 55 -9.23 10.94 -6.54
CA ILE A 55 -9.92 11.72 -5.50
C ILE A 55 -9.26 11.40 -4.15
N TYR A 56 -8.67 12.40 -3.49
CA TYR A 56 -8.03 12.21 -2.20
C TYR A 56 -8.90 12.70 -1.03
N HIS A 57 -8.93 11.92 0.06
CA HIS A 57 -9.51 12.32 1.35
C HIS A 57 -8.52 12.07 2.47
N GLN A 58 -8.24 13.10 3.27
CA GLN A 58 -7.42 12.96 4.45
C GLN A 58 -8.28 12.50 5.63
N LEU A 59 -7.89 11.41 6.29
CA LEU A 59 -8.43 10.97 7.58
C LEU A 59 -7.25 10.51 8.46
N SER A 60 -7.28 10.79 9.76
CA SER A 60 -6.24 10.31 10.69
C SER A 60 -6.38 8.80 10.94
N LEU A 61 -5.72 8.01 10.11
CA LEU A 61 -5.71 6.54 10.09
C LEU A 61 -4.36 5.95 10.55
N GLU A 62 -3.67 6.69 11.41
CA GLU A 62 -2.33 6.36 11.90
C GLU A 62 -2.28 5.02 12.64
N LYS A 63 -1.15 4.31 12.51
CA LYS A 63 -0.97 2.99 13.11
C LYS A 63 -1.06 3.06 14.64
N LYS A 64 -1.78 2.12 15.26
CA LYS A 64 -1.90 1.93 16.72
C LYS A 64 -2.48 3.13 17.49
N SER A 65 -3.16 4.07 16.81
CA SER A 65 -3.82 5.18 17.49
C SER A 65 -5.29 4.85 17.81
N TRP A 66 -5.67 4.89 19.08
CA TRP A 66 -7.08 4.80 19.49
C TRP A 66 -7.91 5.96 18.93
N MET A 67 -7.28 7.12 18.70
CA MET A 67 -7.92 8.28 18.09
C MET A 67 -8.40 8.01 16.66
N ALA A 68 -7.79 7.04 15.97
CA ALA A 68 -8.20 6.64 14.64
C ALA A 68 -9.64 6.06 14.60
N LEU A 69 -10.16 5.56 15.72
CA LEU A 69 -11.56 5.13 15.83
C LEU A 69 -12.55 6.30 15.65
N ARG A 70 -12.15 7.55 15.93
CA ARG A 70 -12.99 8.73 15.64
C ARG A 70 -13.26 8.90 14.14
N GLN A 71 -12.41 8.31 13.29
CA GLN A 71 -12.56 8.33 11.84
C GLN A 71 -13.60 7.33 11.31
N ILE A 72 -14.23 6.51 12.17
CA ILE A 72 -15.30 5.58 11.76
C ILE A 72 -16.44 6.34 11.07
N TRP A 73 -16.88 7.47 11.66
CA TRP A 73 -18.01 8.21 11.13
C TRP A 73 -17.68 9.00 9.86
N PRO A 74 -16.56 9.76 9.79
CA PRO A 74 -16.08 10.35 8.53
C PRO A 74 -15.92 9.31 7.41
N LEU A 75 -15.30 8.17 7.69
CA LEU A 75 -15.14 7.11 6.69
C LEU A 75 -16.49 6.57 6.23
N ARG A 76 -17.45 6.38 7.15
CA ARG A 76 -18.81 5.97 6.81
C ARG A 76 -19.47 6.97 5.85
N GLN A 77 -19.38 8.27 6.12
CA GLN A 77 -19.93 9.29 5.23
C GLN A 77 -19.31 9.23 3.84
N LEU A 78 -17.99 9.02 3.74
CA LEU A 78 -17.34 8.86 2.44
C LEU A 78 -17.84 7.61 1.70
N ILE A 79 -18.00 6.49 2.40
CA ILE A 79 -18.55 5.25 1.83
C ILE A 79 -19.99 5.49 1.33
N GLU A 80 -20.83 6.13 2.13
CA GLU A 80 -22.22 6.44 1.77
C GLU A 80 -22.32 7.43 0.61
N LYS A 81 -21.44 8.44 0.57
CA LYS A 81 -21.36 9.43 -0.52
C LYS A 81 -20.95 8.79 -1.84
N TYR A 82 -19.86 8.01 -1.84
CA TYR A 82 -19.29 7.50 -3.07
C TYR A 82 -19.92 6.18 -3.53
N GLN A 83 -20.42 5.35 -2.60
CA GLN A 83 -20.91 4.00 -2.88
C GLN A 83 -19.87 3.18 -3.68
N PRO A 84 -18.68 2.92 -3.11
CA PRO A 84 -17.62 2.21 -3.83
C PRO A 84 -18.04 0.78 -4.17
N ASP A 85 -17.62 0.30 -5.35
CA ASP A 85 -17.81 -1.11 -5.74
C ASP A 85 -16.78 -2.00 -5.02
N ILE A 86 -15.56 -1.48 -4.86
CA ILE A 86 -14.43 -2.17 -4.24
C ILE A 86 -13.81 -1.28 -3.18
N ILE A 87 -13.55 -1.83 -2.00
CA ILE A 87 -12.71 -1.21 -0.98
C ILE A 87 -11.45 -2.04 -0.79
N HIS A 88 -10.30 -1.44 -1.03
CA HIS A 88 -9.00 -2.10 -1.00
C HIS A 88 -8.15 -1.60 0.20
N LEU A 89 -7.89 -2.52 1.12
CA LEU A 89 -7.18 -2.32 2.37
C LEU A 89 -5.68 -2.61 2.23
N HIS A 90 -4.86 -1.71 2.77
CA HIS A 90 -3.39 -1.87 2.75
C HIS A 90 -2.78 -1.85 4.16
N SER A 91 -3.59 -1.70 5.21
CA SER A 91 -3.11 -1.63 6.59
C SER A 91 -4.16 -2.11 7.59
N ARG A 92 -3.69 -2.58 8.76
CA ARG A 92 -4.52 -3.15 9.83
C ARG A 92 -5.43 -2.12 10.49
N THR A 93 -4.94 -0.90 10.74
CA THR A 93 -5.73 0.15 11.41
C THR A 93 -6.92 0.61 10.57
N PRO A 94 -6.75 0.96 9.27
CA PRO A 94 -7.89 1.26 8.41
C PRO A 94 -8.85 0.08 8.27
N ALA A 95 -8.38 -1.17 8.32
CA ALA A 95 -9.25 -2.34 8.24
C ALA A 95 -10.25 -2.42 9.42
N TRP A 96 -9.80 -2.12 10.64
CA TRP A 96 -10.69 -2.06 11.80
C TRP A 96 -11.69 -0.91 11.71
N ILE A 97 -11.25 0.26 11.27
CA ILE A 97 -12.10 1.43 11.09
C ILE A 97 -13.16 1.14 10.02
N LEU A 98 -12.76 0.52 8.90
CA LEU A 98 -13.66 0.09 7.85
C LEU A 98 -14.71 -0.91 8.36
N HIS A 99 -14.29 -1.91 9.15
CA HIS A 99 -15.20 -2.91 9.71
C HIS A 99 -16.36 -2.27 10.48
N TRP A 100 -16.08 -1.26 11.32
CA TRP A 100 -17.10 -0.53 12.05
C TRP A 100 -17.85 0.52 11.20
N ALA A 101 -17.18 1.13 10.23
CA ALA A 101 -17.81 2.07 9.30
C ALA A 101 -18.91 1.36 8.48
N LEU A 102 -18.59 0.21 7.88
CA LEU A 102 -19.51 -0.59 7.06
C LEU A 102 -20.68 -1.17 7.84
N LYS A 103 -20.48 -1.56 9.11
CA LYS A 103 -21.57 -2.08 9.95
C LYS A 103 -22.75 -1.11 10.09
N GLY A 104 -22.48 0.20 10.03
CA GLY A 104 -23.50 1.24 10.13
C GLY A 104 -23.72 2.04 8.85
N ALA A 105 -23.08 1.66 7.73
CA ALA A 105 -23.19 2.40 6.48
C ALA A 105 -24.44 2.01 5.70
N LYS A 106 -25.17 3.00 5.19
CA LYS A 106 -26.27 2.82 4.25
C LYS A 106 -25.74 2.72 2.83
N VAL A 107 -25.38 1.51 2.42
CA VAL A 107 -24.91 1.22 1.06
C VAL A 107 -25.97 0.49 0.23
N LYS A 108 -26.14 0.89 -1.03
CA LYS A 108 -27.07 0.23 -1.98
C LYS A 108 -26.62 -1.21 -2.26
N HIS A 109 -25.32 -1.39 -2.42
CA HIS A 109 -24.68 -2.70 -2.60
C HIS A 109 -23.49 -2.79 -1.65
N LYS A 110 -23.29 -3.97 -1.06
CA LYS A 110 -22.10 -4.19 -0.22
C LYS A 110 -20.85 -4.19 -1.10
N PRO A 111 -19.84 -3.33 -0.83
CA PRO A 111 -18.61 -3.33 -1.58
C PRO A 111 -17.86 -4.65 -1.44
N LYS A 112 -17.14 -5.05 -2.49
CA LYS A 112 -16.16 -6.14 -2.38
C LYS A 112 -14.93 -5.64 -1.62
N LEU A 113 -14.50 -6.42 -0.64
CA LEU A 113 -13.35 -6.10 0.19
C LEU A 113 -12.13 -6.85 -0.32
N VAL A 114 -11.07 -6.10 -0.61
CA VAL A 114 -9.77 -6.65 -1.00
C VAL A 114 -8.74 -6.17 0.01
N SER A 115 -7.78 -7.01 0.38
CA SER A 115 -6.58 -6.56 1.10
C SER A 115 -5.31 -6.92 0.35
N THR A 116 -4.21 -6.21 0.58
CA THR A 116 -2.89 -6.61 0.09
C THR A 116 -1.90 -6.74 1.23
N MET A 117 -1.18 -7.86 1.26
CA MET A 117 -0.09 -8.13 2.18
C MET A 117 1.24 -7.96 1.46
N TYR A 118 2.02 -6.97 1.90
CA TYR A 118 3.29 -6.58 1.28
C TYR A 118 4.52 -7.29 1.84
N GLY A 119 4.43 -7.86 3.05
CA GLY A 119 5.58 -8.44 3.72
C GLY A 119 5.17 -9.23 4.96
N PHE A 120 6.18 -9.63 5.74
CA PHE A 120 6.09 -10.54 6.88
C PHE A 120 5.61 -9.84 8.16
N TYR A 121 4.45 -9.20 8.11
CA TYR A 121 3.90 -8.53 9.29
C TYR A 121 3.36 -9.54 10.31
N PRO A 122 3.58 -9.32 11.62
CA PRO A 122 3.05 -10.20 12.66
C PRO A 122 1.53 -10.42 12.53
N LEU A 123 1.16 -11.69 12.42
CA LEU A 123 -0.22 -12.16 12.32
C LEU A 123 -0.76 -12.43 13.73
N ASN A 124 -1.43 -11.44 14.30
CA ASN A 124 -2.05 -11.51 15.62
C ASN A 124 -3.53 -11.11 15.55
N ASN A 125 -4.21 -11.02 16.70
CA ASN A 125 -5.64 -10.62 16.74
C ASN A 125 -5.91 -9.27 16.06
N TYR A 126 -4.94 -8.36 16.05
CA TYR A 126 -5.06 -7.07 15.38
C TYR A 126 -5.10 -7.21 13.84
N SER A 127 -4.48 -8.25 13.27
CA SER A 127 -4.50 -8.54 11.84
C SER A 127 -5.85 -9.09 11.34
N ARG A 128 -6.73 -9.56 12.23
CA ARG A 128 -8.00 -10.21 11.88
C ARG A 128 -8.90 -9.37 10.97
N ALA A 129 -8.92 -8.05 11.14
CA ALA A 129 -9.73 -7.17 10.29
C ALA A 129 -9.20 -7.12 8.85
N LEU A 130 -7.88 -7.17 8.66
CA LEU A 130 -7.24 -7.18 7.34
C LEU A 130 -7.46 -8.50 6.60
N LEU A 131 -7.66 -9.59 7.34
CA LEU A 131 -7.98 -10.93 6.81
C LEU A 131 -9.49 -11.15 6.60
N ASN A 132 -10.35 -10.28 7.15
CA ASN A 132 -11.79 -10.39 7.03
C ASN A 132 -12.31 -9.76 5.72
N VAL A 133 -11.84 -10.28 4.60
CA VAL A 133 -12.08 -9.71 3.26
C VAL A 133 -12.51 -10.79 2.26
N ASP A 134 -13.05 -10.37 1.12
CA ASP A 134 -13.44 -11.29 0.04
C ASP A 134 -12.20 -11.86 -0.67
N CYS A 135 -11.12 -11.07 -0.77
CA CYS A 135 -9.88 -11.50 -1.40
C CYS A 135 -8.67 -10.86 -0.73
N THR A 136 -7.66 -11.65 -0.41
CA THR A 136 -6.35 -11.17 0.01
C THR A 136 -5.35 -11.36 -1.12
N ILE A 137 -4.65 -10.29 -1.48
CA ILE A 137 -3.58 -10.29 -2.46
C ILE A 137 -2.24 -10.42 -1.73
N THR A 138 -1.40 -11.36 -2.15
CA THR A 138 -0.02 -11.52 -1.66
C THR A 138 0.96 -11.15 -2.76
N VAL A 139 2.08 -10.53 -2.40
CA VAL A 139 3.03 -9.96 -3.38
C VAL A 139 4.11 -10.92 -3.87
N SER A 140 4.28 -12.07 -3.22
CA SER A 140 5.27 -13.08 -3.55
C SER A 140 4.86 -14.45 -3.03
N ASP A 141 5.56 -15.50 -3.47
CA ASP A 141 5.36 -16.87 -2.98
C ASP A 141 5.67 -16.96 -1.47
N SER A 142 6.79 -16.40 -1.02
CA SER A 142 7.17 -16.40 0.40
C SER A 142 6.14 -15.69 1.30
N VAL A 143 5.55 -14.58 0.84
CA VAL A 143 4.48 -13.90 1.60
C VAL A 143 3.19 -14.74 1.59
N SER A 144 2.92 -15.46 0.51
CA SER A 144 1.78 -16.38 0.42
C SER A 144 1.91 -17.53 1.41
N GLU A 145 3.08 -18.16 1.45
CA GLU A 145 3.40 -19.24 2.40
C GLU A 145 3.33 -18.75 3.85
N TYR A 146 3.94 -17.60 4.15
CA TYR A 146 3.88 -16.98 5.47
C TYR A 146 2.45 -16.74 5.93
N LEU A 147 1.61 -16.19 5.03
CA LEU A 147 0.21 -15.95 5.32
C LEU A 147 -0.57 -17.25 5.59
N LEU A 148 -0.36 -18.28 4.76
CA LEU A 148 -1.01 -19.59 4.90
C LEU A 148 -0.62 -20.28 6.21
N GLN A 149 0.62 -20.13 6.66
CA GLN A 149 1.07 -20.64 7.96
C GLN A 149 0.40 -19.89 9.11
N GLY A 150 0.49 -18.56 9.13
CA GLY A 150 -0.04 -17.78 10.27
C GLY A 150 -1.56 -17.70 10.34
N ILE A 151 -2.30 -17.89 9.24
CA ILE A 151 -3.77 -17.98 9.27
C ILE A 151 -4.25 -19.14 10.16
N LYS A 152 -3.49 -20.26 10.23
CA LYS A 152 -3.82 -21.39 11.10
C LYS A 152 -3.88 -20.95 12.57
N GLU A 153 -3.02 -20.03 12.98
CA GLU A 153 -2.94 -19.50 14.34
C GLU A 153 -4.06 -18.50 14.64
N VAL A 154 -4.37 -17.62 13.68
CA VAL A 154 -5.35 -16.54 13.86
C VAL A 154 -6.80 -17.04 13.76
N LYS A 155 -7.01 -18.29 13.33
CA LYS A 155 -8.33 -18.95 13.13
C LYS A 155 -9.31 -18.11 12.29
N LYS A 156 -8.77 -17.33 11.35
CA LYS A 156 -9.57 -16.48 10.46
C LYS A 156 -8.94 -16.44 9.08
N GLN A 157 -9.66 -16.96 8.09
CA GLN A 157 -9.17 -17.06 6.72
C GLN A 157 -9.94 -16.07 5.81
N PRO A 158 -9.25 -15.38 4.89
CA PRO A 158 -9.94 -14.70 3.79
C PRO A 158 -10.61 -15.73 2.89
N ARG A 159 -11.66 -15.32 2.16
CA ARG A 159 -12.36 -16.25 1.26
C ARG A 159 -11.51 -16.74 0.09
N SER A 160 -10.59 -15.91 -0.37
CA SER A 160 -9.65 -16.21 -1.45
C SER A 160 -8.31 -15.56 -1.16
N ILE A 161 -7.22 -16.24 -1.51
CA ILE A 161 -5.86 -15.72 -1.49
C ILE A 161 -5.35 -15.81 -2.93
N ILE A 162 -4.94 -14.68 -3.49
CA ILE A 162 -4.42 -14.59 -4.86
C ILE A 162 -3.04 -13.97 -4.82
N ARG A 163 -2.07 -14.64 -5.42
CA ARG A 163 -0.73 -14.06 -5.58
C ARG A 163 -0.68 -13.16 -6.80
N ILE A 164 -0.28 -11.91 -6.59
CA ILE A 164 -0.02 -10.94 -7.66
C ILE A 164 1.35 -10.33 -7.40
N TYR A 165 2.33 -10.68 -8.24
CA TYR A 165 3.67 -10.10 -8.13
C TYR A 165 3.65 -8.60 -8.32
N ARG A 166 4.53 -7.91 -7.61
CA ARG A 166 4.73 -6.47 -7.80
C ARG A 166 5.38 -6.23 -9.15
N GLY A 167 4.80 -5.31 -9.91
CA GLY A 167 5.41 -4.80 -11.13
C GLY A 167 6.42 -3.70 -10.83
N VAL A 168 7.40 -3.55 -11.72
CA VAL A 168 8.33 -2.42 -11.78
C VAL A 168 8.08 -1.66 -13.09
N ASP A 169 8.21 -0.33 -13.09
CA ASP A 169 8.15 0.45 -14.34
C ASP A 169 9.45 0.24 -15.11
N THR A 170 9.43 -0.66 -16.09
CA THR A 170 10.59 -1.03 -16.90
C THR A 170 11.14 0.11 -17.76
N ARG A 171 10.40 1.22 -17.92
CA ARG A 171 10.91 2.42 -18.59
C ARG A 171 11.80 3.24 -17.68
N ASN A 172 11.49 3.29 -16.38
CA ASN A 172 12.32 3.96 -15.38
C ASN A 172 13.45 3.06 -14.86
N PHE A 173 13.21 1.75 -14.83
CA PHE A 173 14.16 0.74 -14.36
C PHE A 173 14.39 -0.30 -15.46
N PRO A 174 15.13 0.05 -16.53
CA PRO A 174 15.39 -0.87 -17.62
C PRO A 174 16.25 -2.04 -17.14
N TYR A 175 15.91 -3.22 -17.62
CA TYR A 175 16.69 -4.42 -17.36
C TYR A 175 18.09 -4.27 -17.98
N ARG A 176 19.13 -4.60 -17.22
CA ARG A 176 20.55 -4.45 -17.63
C ARG A 176 20.92 -3.00 -18.02
N TYR A 177 20.44 -2.04 -17.23
CA TYR A 177 20.88 -0.66 -17.36
C TYR A 177 22.41 -0.54 -17.23
N ASN A 178 23.02 0.16 -18.18
CA ASN A 178 24.42 0.56 -18.10
C ASN A 178 24.48 2.07 -17.81
N PRO A 179 25.14 2.49 -16.73
CA PRO A 179 25.30 3.91 -16.44
C PRO A 179 26.15 4.60 -17.51
N SER A 180 25.90 5.89 -17.74
CA SER A 180 26.71 6.68 -18.66
C SER A 180 28.15 6.80 -18.18
N VAL A 181 29.09 6.90 -19.13
CA VAL A 181 30.51 7.16 -18.86
C VAL A 181 30.69 8.42 -18.00
N TYR A 182 29.91 9.47 -18.30
CA TYR A 182 29.88 10.70 -17.50
C TYR A 182 29.51 10.45 -16.03
N TRP A 183 28.48 9.64 -15.77
CA TRP A 183 28.06 9.30 -14.42
C TRP A 183 29.16 8.55 -13.66
N ILE A 184 29.78 7.55 -14.31
CA ILE A 184 30.88 6.76 -13.72
C ILE A 184 32.07 7.66 -13.35
N HIS A 185 32.55 8.50 -14.28
CA HIS A 185 33.67 9.40 -14.01
C HIS A 185 33.36 10.40 -12.90
N ARG A 186 32.14 10.95 -12.87
CA ARG A 186 31.72 11.84 -11.79
C ARG A 186 31.73 11.12 -10.44
N THR A 187 31.23 9.89 -10.38
CA THR A 187 31.24 9.09 -9.14
C THR A 187 32.65 8.79 -8.66
N PHE A 188 33.60 8.45 -9.55
CA PHE A 188 35.00 8.23 -9.15
C PHE A 188 35.73 9.53 -8.79
N ALA A 189 35.37 10.66 -9.40
CA ALA A 189 35.92 11.96 -8.98
C ALA A 189 35.46 12.36 -7.57
N GLU A 190 34.21 12.05 -7.23
CA GLU A 190 33.62 12.35 -5.91
C GLU A 190 34.03 11.32 -4.84
N TYR A 191 34.20 10.06 -5.23
CA TYR A 191 34.59 8.94 -4.37
C TYR A 191 35.72 8.11 -5.00
N PRO A 192 36.97 8.62 -5.02
CA PRO A 192 38.10 7.95 -5.64
C PRO A 192 38.37 6.56 -5.06
N GLU A 193 38.06 6.35 -3.79
CA GLU A 193 38.24 5.08 -3.08
C GLU A 193 37.36 3.93 -3.62
N LEU A 194 36.35 4.24 -4.43
CA LEU A 194 35.48 3.27 -5.08
C LEU A 194 36.07 2.72 -6.39
N GLU A 195 37.09 3.38 -6.94
CA GLU A 195 37.73 2.97 -8.18
C GLU A 195 38.43 1.60 -8.00
N HIS A 196 38.31 0.75 -9.01
CA HIS A 196 38.82 -0.64 -9.02
C HIS A 196 38.26 -1.59 -7.93
N LYS A 197 37.19 -1.20 -7.24
CA LYS A 197 36.50 -2.07 -6.26
C LYS A 197 35.17 -2.60 -6.79
N LYS A 198 34.71 -3.69 -6.20
CA LYS A 198 33.32 -4.16 -6.36
C LYS A 198 32.45 -3.46 -5.33
N TRP A 199 31.31 -2.94 -5.77
CA TRP A 199 30.40 -2.21 -4.90
C TRP A 199 29.30 -3.13 -4.41
N LEU A 200 29.07 -3.11 -3.10
CA LEU A 200 27.89 -3.70 -2.48
C LEU A 200 27.00 -2.55 -2.01
N LEU A 201 25.80 -2.47 -2.60
CA LEU A 201 24.84 -1.41 -2.29
C LEU A 201 23.64 -2.00 -1.57
N PHE A 202 23.26 -1.39 -0.45
CA PHE A 202 22.03 -1.66 0.28
C PHE A 202 21.12 -0.42 0.21
N PRO A 203 20.34 -0.24 -0.88
CA PRO A 203 19.56 0.97 -1.11
C PRO A 203 18.25 0.93 -0.31
N THR A 204 18.35 0.86 1.01
CA THR A 204 17.22 0.82 1.95
C THR A 204 17.48 1.73 3.15
N VAL A 205 16.43 2.04 3.90
CA VAL A 205 16.55 2.76 5.17
C VAL A 205 17.44 1.95 6.11
N ILE A 206 18.29 2.62 6.89
CA ILE A 206 19.16 1.96 7.86
C ILE A 206 18.29 1.27 8.92
N GLY A 207 18.38 -0.06 9.04
CA GLY A 207 17.63 -0.83 10.02
C GLY A 207 18.03 -2.31 10.08
N GLN A 208 17.98 -2.87 11.29
CA GLN A 208 18.27 -4.28 11.56
C GLN A 208 17.37 -5.21 10.75
N GLU A 209 16.12 -4.80 10.50
CA GLU A 209 15.17 -5.55 9.68
C GLU A 209 15.60 -5.73 8.21
N TYR A 210 16.61 -4.97 7.75
CA TYR A 210 17.18 -5.07 6.42
C TYR A 210 18.55 -5.75 6.38
N GLY A 211 19.02 -6.29 7.52
CA GLY A 211 20.27 -7.04 7.60
C GLY A 211 21.53 -6.19 7.43
N GLN A 212 21.51 -4.95 7.92
CA GLN A 212 22.61 -3.98 7.82
C GLN A 212 23.50 -3.96 9.07
N GLU A 213 23.61 -5.08 9.79
CA GLU A 213 24.46 -5.27 10.98
C GLU A 213 25.66 -6.18 10.70
#